data_AF-A0A643IWA1-F1
#
_entry.id   AF-A0A643IWA1-F1
#
_cell.length_a   1.000
_cell.length_b   1.000
_cell.length_c   1.000
_cell.angle_alpha   90.00
_cell.angle_beta   90.00
_cell.angle_gamma   90.00
#
_symmetry.space_group_name_H-M   'P 1'
#
loop_
_entity.id
_entity.type
_entity.pdbx_description
1 polymer ?
#
loop_
_entity_poly.entity_id
_entity_poly.type
_entity_poly.pdbx_seq_one_letter_code
_entity_poly.pdbx_strand_id
1 'polypeptide(L)'
;MSVTDPEALLLLPRLSIQNANAISSPLTWGFPSPGAFTGFAHALQRRIGATLDIELDGVGIICHRFEAQVSQPAGKHTLVFNLSRNPLNRDGSTAAIVEEGRAHLEVSLLLGVRGDGLDDHPAQEIARQVQEQASAMRLAGGSILPRCNERCPAPSAELLMLGGSDEQRRKNQRRLTRRLLPGFALVSREAMLQQHLEDLRSTTPEATTLDALLDLSRLNFEPPATSPAEAASPLEASWQVRDKPGWLVPIPAGYNALSPLYAPGEVRNARDRETPLRFVENLFSLGQWISPHRVTVLQDLLWYHQVEPDDGIYRWSTPRFAKHAIA
;
A
#
# COMPACT_ATOMS: atom_id res chain seq x y z
N MET A 1 -2.67 -11.78 16.81
CA MET A 1 -1.90 -10.81 17.64
C MET A 1 -2.62 -9.45 17.66
N SER A 2 -2.85 -8.87 18.84
CA SER A 2 -3.51 -7.57 18.97
C SER A 2 -2.54 -6.43 18.66
N VAL A 3 -2.72 -5.77 17.52
CA VAL A 3 -2.01 -4.53 17.21
C VAL A 3 -2.49 -3.46 18.19
N THR A 4 -1.60 -3.00 19.06
CA THR A 4 -1.84 -1.97 20.09
C THR A 4 -2.34 -0.68 19.45
N ASP A 5 -2.99 0.26 20.16
CA ASP A 5 -3.55 1.50 19.57
C ASP A 5 -2.58 2.69 19.59
N PRO A 6 -2.39 3.45 18.49
CA PRO A 6 -1.46 4.57 18.48
C PRO A 6 -1.95 5.68 19.42
N GLU A 7 -1.01 6.38 20.06
CA GLU A 7 -1.30 7.50 20.96
C GLU A 7 -1.35 8.83 20.20
N ALA A 8 -0.61 8.92 19.10
CA ALA A 8 -0.68 10.03 18.16
C ALA A 8 -0.64 9.57 16.70
N LEU A 9 -1.09 10.46 15.82
CA LEU A 9 -0.97 10.32 14.36
C LEU A 9 -0.07 11.42 13.82
N LEU A 10 1.07 11.03 13.25
CA LEU A 10 1.98 11.93 12.56
C LEU A 10 1.66 11.93 11.06
N LEU A 11 1.39 13.10 10.50
CA LEU A 11 1.18 13.28 9.07
C LEU A 11 2.48 13.76 8.42
N LEU A 12 3.01 13.00 7.46
CA LEU A 12 4.00 13.44 6.48
C LEU A 12 3.28 13.84 5.19
N PRO A 13 3.16 15.15 4.89
CA PRO A 13 2.33 15.61 3.80
C PRO A 13 3.09 15.63 2.47
N ARG A 14 2.41 15.14 1.40
CA ARG A 14 2.78 15.31 -0.01
C ARG A 14 4.27 15.12 -0.31
N LEU A 15 4.77 13.94 0.05
CA LEU A 15 6.08 13.46 -0.34
C LEU A 15 6.08 13.17 -1.84
N SER A 16 6.84 13.96 -2.59
CA SER A 16 7.09 13.71 -4.01
C SER A 16 8.23 12.71 -4.14
N ILE A 17 7.99 11.61 -4.86
CA ILE A 17 8.93 10.50 -5.01
C ILE A 17 9.22 10.33 -6.50
N GLN A 18 10.51 10.34 -6.82
CA GLN A 18 10.99 10.14 -8.17
C GLN A 18 11.49 8.71 -8.37
N ASN A 19 11.09 8.07 -9.48
CA ASN A 19 11.55 6.74 -9.90
C ASN A 19 11.33 5.67 -8.83
N ALA A 20 10.16 5.63 -8.20
CA ALA A 20 9.79 4.49 -7.38
C ALA A 20 9.51 3.27 -8.26
N ASN A 21 9.65 2.08 -7.68
CA ASN A 21 9.35 0.84 -8.34
C ASN A 21 7.85 0.71 -8.65
N ALA A 22 7.51 0.48 -9.92
CA ALA A 22 6.14 0.25 -10.39
C ALA A 22 5.82 -1.24 -10.62
N ILE A 23 6.79 -2.14 -10.43
CA ILE A 23 6.58 -3.59 -10.41
C ILE A 23 6.44 -4.01 -8.95
N SER A 24 5.19 -4.13 -8.51
CA SER A 24 4.88 -4.40 -7.09
C SER A 24 5.01 -5.88 -6.74
N SER A 25 4.73 -6.75 -7.69
CA SER A 25 4.85 -8.20 -7.56
C SER A 25 4.97 -8.85 -8.95
N PRO A 26 5.22 -10.17 -9.04
CA PRO A 26 5.27 -10.86 -10.32
C PRO A 26 3.98 -10.78 -11.15
N LEU A 27 2.82 -10.57 -10.51
CA LEU A 27 1.51 -10.52 -11.19
C LEU A 27 0.88 -9.13 -11.22
N THR A 28 1.37 -8.18 -10.41
CA THR A 28 0.78 -6.85 -10.28
C THR A 28 1.78 -5.74 -10.56
N TRP A 29 1.36 -4.80 -11.40
CA TRP A 29 2.10 -3.58 -11.72
C TRP A 29 1.25 -2.35 -11.43
N GLY A 30 1.90 -1.20 -11.22
CA GLY A 30 1.25 0.07 -10.90
C GLY A 30 1.80 0.66 -9.61
N PHE A 31 0.94 0.80 -8.59
CA PHE A 31 1.33 1.38 -7.31
C PHE A 31 2.21 0.42 -6.50
N PRO A 32 3.33 0.88 -5.90
CA PRO A 32 4.29 0.04 -5.18
C PRO A 32 3.64 -0.76 -4.03
N SER A 33 4.25 -1.89 -3.69
CA SER A 33 3.79 -2.75 -2.60
C SER A 33 3.63 -1.97 -1.28
N PRO A 34 2.52 -2.17 -0.52
CA PRO A 34 2.36 -1.61 0.82
C PRO A 34 3.52 -1.96 1.76
N GLY A 35 4.16 -3.13 1.56
CA GLY A 35 5.34 -3.56 2.30
C GLY A 35 6.53 -2.60 2.21
N ALA A 36 6.65 -1.84 1.11
CA ALA A 36 7.68 -0.81 0.98
C ALA A 36 7.45 0.38 1.94
N PHE A 37 6.18 0.70 2.22
CA PHE A 37 5.80 1.78 3.13
C PHE A 37 5.93 1.37 4.58
N THR A 38 5.52 0.15 4.92
CA THR A 38 5.67 -0.38 6.28
C THR A 38 7.15 -0.57 6.62
N GLY A 39 7.96 -1.06 5.66
CA GLY A 39 9.42 -1.12 5.79
C GLY A 39 10.08 0.26 5.90
N PHE A 40 9.52 1.28 5.23
CA PHE A 40 9.98 2.67 5.38
C PHE A 40 9.68 3.23 6.77
N ALA A 41 8.48 3.00 7.31
CA ALA A 41 8.13 3.37 8.68
C ALA A 41 9.07 2.69 9.69
N HIS A 42 9.35 1.40 9.51
CA HIS A 42 10.32 0.69 10.35
C HIS A 42 11.76 1.22 10.20
N ALA A 43 12.17 1.63 9.00
CA ALA A 43 13.47 2.25 8.80
C ALA A 43 13.59 3.62 9.47
N LEU A 44 12.51 4.40 9.51
CA LEU A 44 12.44 5.64 10.32
C LEU A 44 12.56 5.32 11.82
N GLN A 45 11.83 4.31 12.30
CA GLN A 45 11.89 3.85 13.68
C GLN A 45 13.33 3.50 14.09
N ARG A 46 14.05 2.76 13.26
CA ARG A 46 15.45 2.38 13.55
C ARG A 46 16.42 3.56 13.63
N ARG A 47 16.12 4.69 12.98
CA ARG A 47 17.02 5.85 12.94
C ARG A 47 16.68 6.91 13.98
N ILE A 48 15.42 7.06 14.34
CA ILE A 48 14.92 8.16 15.18
C ILE A 48 14.34 7.65 16.50
N GLY A 49 13.79 6.43 16.51
CA GLY A 49 13.04 5.90 17.65
C GLY A 49 13.84 5.90 18.95
N ALA A 50 15.15 5.59 18.89
CA ALA A 50 16.03 5.61 20.06
C ALA A 50 16.47 7.02 20.50
N THR A 51 16.32 8.03 19.66
CA THR A 51 16.71 9.42 19.98
C THR A 51 15.55 10.20 20.60
N LEU A 52 14.33 9.88 20.20
CA LEU A 52 13.10 10.54 20.65
C LEU A 52 12.28 9.67 21.61
N ASP A 53 12.76 8.45 21.94
CA ASP A 53 12.03 7.46 22.77
C ASP A 53 10.57 7.24 22.34
N ILE A 54 10.37 7.18 21.01
CA ILE A 54 9.07 6.91 20.38
C ILE A 54 9.09 5.61 19.59
N GLU A 55 7.92 4.99 19.49
CA GLU A 55 7.62 3.86 18.61
C GLU A 55 6.74 4.29 17.44
N LEU A 56 7.32 4.28 16.24
CA LEU A 56 6.64 4.45 14.97
C LEU A 56 6.16 3.09 14.47
N ASP A 57 4.86 2.85 14.59
CA ASP A 57 4.21 1.66 14.08
C ASP A 57 2.90 2.00 13.37
N GLY A 58 2.64 1.30 12.28
CA GLY A 58 1.51 1.57 11.40
C GLY A 58 1.78 2.69 10.40
N VAL A 59 1.44 2.44 9.12
CA VAL A 59 1.52 3.44 8.06
C VAL A 59 0.24 3.51 7.24
N GLY A 60 -0.40 4.67 7.19
CA GLY A 60 -1.51 4.96 6.30
C GLY A 60 -0.98 5.51 4.98
N ILE A 61 -1.41 4.91 3.87
CA ILE A 61 -0.96 5.26 2.53
C ILE A 61 -2.04 6.10 1.86
N ILE A 62 -1.72 7.36 1.53
CA ILE A 62 -2.59 8.23 0.75
C ILE A 62 -1.84 8.63 -0.52
N CYS A 63 -2.38 8.27 -1.68
CA CYS A 63 -1.83 8.64 -2.97
C CYS A 63 -2.59 9.84 -3.56
N HIS A 64 -1.88 10.94 -3.82
CA HIS A 64 -2.43 12.14 -4.45
C HIS A 64 -2.27 12.12 -5.96
N ARG A 65 -1.09 11.71 -6.43
CA ARG A 65 -0.78 11.59 -7.84
C ARG A 65 0.09 10.37 -8.06
N PHE A 66 -0.22 9.64 -9.13
CA PHE A 66 0.54 8.50 -9.60
C PHE A 66 0.75 8.65 -11.10
N GLU A 67 2.00 8.62 -11.54
CA GLU A 67 2.39 8.73 -12.93
C GLU A 67 3.42 7.65 -13.25
N ALA A 68 2.98 6.57 -13.88
CA ALA A 68 3.87 5.50 -14.32
C ALA A 68 4.59 5.89 -15.61
N GLN A 69 5.88 5.58 -15.72
CA GLN A 69 6.67 5.76 -16.93
C GLN A 69 6.39 4.61 -17.91
N VAL A 70 5.20 4.66 -18.52
CA VAL A 70 4.72 3.67 -19.49
C VAL A 70 4.41 4.31 -20.82
N SER A 71 4.49 3.53 -21.89
CA SER A 71 4.06 3.93 -23.23
C SER A 71 3.20 2.85 -23.86
N GLN A 72 2.21 3.28 -24.64
CA GLN A 72 1.36 2.37 -25.42
C GLN A 72 1.94 2.28 -26.84
N PRO A 73 2.41 1.10 -27.28
CA PRO A 73 2.90 0.94 -28.64
C PRO A 73 1.73 0.94 -29.63
N ALA A 74 1.99 1.42 -30.85
CA ALA A 74 0.97 1.54 -31.89
C ALA A 74 0.30 0.18 -32.17
N GLY A 75 -1.03 0.15 -32.16
CA GLY A 75 -1.82 -1.05 -32.47
C GLY A 75 -1.95 -2.08 -31.34
N LYS A 76 -1.45 -1.81 -30.12
CA LYS A 76 -1.67 -2.68 -28.94
C LYS A 76 -2.46 -1.95 -27.86
N HIS A 77 -3.23 -2.69 -27.08
CA HIS A 77 -3.92 -2.20 -25.89
C HIS A 77 -3.06 -2.31 -24.61
N THR A 78 -1.99 -3.12 -24.65
CA THR A 78 -1.08 -3.28 -23.51
C THR A 78 -0.08 -2.14 -23.43
N LEU A 79 0.33 -1.82 -22.20
CA LEU A 79 1.34 -0.82 -21.91
C LEU A 79 2.70 -1.51 -21.72
N VAL A 80 3.77 -0.83 -22.12
CA VAL A 80 5.17 -1.26 -21.89
C VAL A 80 5.91 -0.23 -21.05
N PHE A 81 6.89 -0.66 -20.27
CA PHE A 81 7.68 0.22 -19.42
C PHE A 81 8.76 0.96 -20.22
N ASN A 82 8.97 2.23 -19.88
CA ASN A 82 10.08 2.99 -20.41
C ASN A 82 11.35 2.66 -19.60
N LEU A 83 12.36 2.12 -20.28
CA LEU A 83 13.59 1.64 -19.65
C LEU A 83 14.70 2.69 -19.66
N SER A 84 15.66 2.53 -18.75
CA SER A 84 16.91 3.31 -18.78
C SER A 84 18.05 2.53 -19.42
N ARG A 85 18.97 3.24 -20.08
CA ARG A 85 20.18 2.64 -20.62
C ARG A 85 21.20 2.41 -19.52
N ASN A 86 21.51 1.14 -19.25
CA ASN A 86 22.58 0.76 -18.33
C ASN A 86 23.97 0.99 -18.96
N PRO A 87 25.03 1.16 -18.15
CA PRO A 87 26.40 1.21 -18.65
C PRO A 87 26.75 -0.01 -19.51
N LEU A 88 27.68 0.16 -20.44
CA LEU A 88 28.18 -0.92 -21.28
C LEU A 88 28.99 -1.93 -20.44
N ASN A 89 29.08 -3.16 -20.95
CA ASN A 89 29.93 -4.18 -20.35
C ASN A 89 31.42 -3.82 -20.48
N ARG A 90 32.27 -4.57 -19.78
CA ARG A 90 33.74 -4.43 -19.86
C ARG A 90 34.26 -4.47 -21.31
N ASP A 91 33.64 -5.28 -22.16
CA ASP A 91 34.04 -5.46 -23.56
C ASP A 91 33.43 -4.41 -24.50
N GLY A 92 32.70 -3.43 -23.97
CA GLY A 92 31.99 -2.41 -24.75
C GLY A 92 30.65 -2.87 -25.36
N SER A 93 30.27 -4.13 -25.16
CA SER A 93 28.97 -4.67 -25.58
C SER A 93 27.82 -4.13 -24.72
N THR A 94 26.60 -4.13 -25.28
CA THR A 94 25.40 -3.73 -24.55
C THR A 94 25.09 -4.72 -23.43
N ALA A 95 24.90 -4.20 -22.21
CA ALA A 95 24.43 -5.02 -21.09
C ALA A 95 23.04 -5.60 -21.39
N ALA A 96 22.74 -6.74 -20.77
CA ALA A 96 21.41 -7.35 -20.86
C ALA A 96 20.36 -6.35 -20.34
N ILE A 97 19.25 -6.24 -21.08
CA ILE A 97 18.15 -5.37 -20.71
C ILE A 97 17.35 -6.08 -19.61
N VAL A 98 17.35 -5.49 -18.42
CA VAL A 98 16.48 -5.91 -17.31
C VAL A 98 15.35 -4.89 -17.23
N GLU A 99 14.11 -5.37 -17.34
CA GLU A 99 12.95 -4.49 -17.27
C GLU A 99 12.68 -4.08 -15.82
N GLU A 100 12.77 -2.77 -15.56
CA GLU A 100 12.40 -2.16 -14.27
C GLU A 100 11.27 -1.17 -14.51
N GLY A 101 10.13 -1.37 -13.85
CA GLY A 101 9.04 -0.40 -13.90
C GLY A 101 9.33 0.79 -12.99
N ARG A 102 9.19 2.01 -13.52
CA ARG A 102 9.40 3.25 -12.76
C ARG A 102 8.15 4.11 -12.75
N ALA A 103 7.89 4.77 -11.62
CA ALA A 103 6.80 5.71 -11.47
C ALA A 103 7.21 6.94 -10.64
N HIS A 104 6.57 8.07 -10.93
CA HIS A 104 6.56 9.25 -10.08
C HIS A 104 5.31 9.23 -9.21
N LEU A 105 5.48 9.48 -7.92
CA LEU A 105 4.39 9.46 -6.97
C LEU A 105 4.37 10.73 -6.13
N GLU A 106 3.17 11.11 -5.71
CA GLU A 106 2.96 12.08 -4.65
C GLU A 106 2.08 11.41 -3.59
N VAL A 107 2.66 11.13 -2.43
CA VAL A 107 1.98 10.40 -1.36
C VAL A 107 2.04 11.18 -0.05
N SER A 108 0.98 11.09 0.76
CA SER A 108 1.03 11.47 2.16
C SER A 108 1.02 10.22 3.02
N LEU A 109 1.84 10.21 4.07
CA LEU A 109 1.93 9.09 5.00
C LEU A 109 1.34 9.51 6.34
N LEU A 110 0.46 8.67 6.88
CA LEU A 110 0.04 8.75 8.28
C LEU A 110 0.85 7.72 9.06
N LEU A 111 1.59 8.13 10.07
CA LEU A 111 2.35 7.23 10.92
C LEU A 111 1.68 7.17 12.29
N GLY A 112 1.47 5.97 12.82
CA GLY A 112 1.11 5.80 14.22
C GLY A 112 2.34 6.01 15.09
N VAL A 113 2.20 6.82 16.14
CA VAL A 113 3.30 7.12 17.07
C VAL A 113 2.84 6.80 18.50
N ARG A 114 3.75 6.26 19.30
CA ARG A 114 3.57 5.95 20.73
C ARG A 114 4.86 6.22 21.49
N GLY A 115 4.78 6.23 22.81
CA GLY A 115 5.94 6.21 23.69
C GLY A 115 6.02 7.44 24.58
N ASP A 116 6.84 7.34 25.61
CA ASP A 116 6.95 8.37 26.64
C ASP A 116 7.52 9.69 26.08
N GLY A 117 8.29 9.60 24.99
CA GLY A 117 8.85 10.76 24.30
C GLY A 117 7.83 11.73 23.68
N LEU A 118 6.54 11.37 23.61
CA LEU A 118 5.48 12.29 23.21
C LEU A 118 5.21 13.38 24.25
N ASP A 119 5.44 13.09 25.53
CA ASP A 119 5.25 14.05 26.63
C ASP A 119 6.51 14.90 26.85
N ASP A 120 7.69 14.35 26.56
CA ASP A 120 8.98 15.02 26.75
C ASP A 120 9.30 16.05 25.66
N HIS A 121 8.87 15.80 24.42
CA HIS A 121 9.18 16.66 23.28
C HIS A 121 7.94 17.36 22.72
N PRO A 122 8.04 18.64 22.33
CA PRO A 122 6.93 19.31 21.69
C PRO A 122 6.60 18.63 20.35
N ALA A 123 5.31 18.41 20.10
CA ALA A 123 4.78 17.74 18.90
C ALA A 123 5.37 18.26 17.58
N GLN A 124 5.66 19.56 17.49
CA GLN A 124 6.24 20.19 16.30
C GLN A 124 7.70 19.79 16.05
N GLU A 125 8.48 19.55 17.11
CA GLU A 125 9.88 19.15 17.01
C GLU A 125 10.01 17.71 16.55
N ILE A 126 9.19 16.80 17.10
CA ILE A 126 9.10 15.41 16.64
C ILE A 126 8.75 15.40 15.15
N ALA A 127 7.74 16.17 14.74
CA ALA A 127 7.32 16.24 13.35
C ALA A 127 8.43 16.76 12.42
N ARG A 128 9.19 17.78 12.86
CA ARG A 128 10.32 18.34 12.10
C ARG A 128 11.43 17.32 11.93
N GLN A 129 11.85 16.67 13.01
CA GLN A 129 12.92 15.66 13.00
C GLN A 129 12.58 14.48 12.09
N VAL A 130 11.35 13.97 12.17
CA VAL A 130 10.90 12.87 11.30
C VAL A 130 10.86 13.32 9.83
N GLN A 131 10.40 14.54 9.55
CA GLN A 131 10.36 15.08 8.18
C GLN A 131 11.77 15.27 7.60
N GLU A 132 12.70 15.81 8.37
CA GLU A 132 14.10 15.98 7.96
C GLU A 132 14.75 14.64 7.64
N GLN A 133 14.58 13.65 8.52
CA GLN A 133 15.14 12.33 8.27
C GLN A 133 14.47 11.61 7.10
N ALA A 134 13.15 11.72 6.95
CA ALA A 134 12.41 11.16 5.82
C ALA A 134 12.90 11.74 4.48
N SER A 135 13.25 13.03 4.43
CA SER A 135 13.76 13.67 3.21
C SER A 135 15.10 13.09 2.71
N ALA A 136 15.92 12.57 3.63
CA ALA A 136 17.20 11.93 3.32
C ALA A 136 17.08 10.41 3.02
N MET A 137 15.85 9.89 2.96
CA MET A 137 15.58 8.47 2.74
C MET A 137 15.01 8.21 1.34
N ARG A 138 14.84 6.92 1.02
CA ARG A 138 14.22 6.45 -0.21
C ARG A 138 12.93 5.71 0.12
N LEU A 139 11.92 5.87 -0.72
CA LEU A 139 10.65 5.15 -0.62
C LEU A 139 10.41 4.32 -1.88
N ALA A 140 10.14 3.03 -1.71
CA ALA A 140 9.96 2.07 -2.80
C ALA A 140 11.07 2.13 -3.87
N GLY A 141 12.33 2.33 -3.45
CA GLY A 141 13.50 2.45 -4.32
C GLY A 141 13.73 3.84 -4.92
N GLY A 142 12.72 4.71 -4.91
CA GLY A 142 12.80 6.07 -5.42
C GLY A 142 13.33 7.08 -4.42
N SER A 143 13.81 8.22 -4.93
CA SER A 143 14.29 9.35 -4.11
C SER A 143 13.14 10.27 -3.73
N ILE A 144 13.14 10.77 -2.49
CA ILE A 144 12.18 11.79 -2.04
C ILE A 144 12.71 13.16 -2.47
N LEU A 145 11.91 13.90 -3.23
CA LEU A 145 12.27 15.23 -3.72
C LEU A 145 11.92 16.29 -2.68
N PRO A 146 12.86 17.18 -2.33
CA PRO A 146 12.53 18.37 -1.56
C PRO A 146 11.67 19.31 -2.43
N ARG A 147 10.67 19.94 -1.83
CA ARG A 147 9.87 20.95 -2.53
C ARG A 147 10.66 22.25 -2.55
N CYS A 148 11.27 22.57 -3.69
CA CYS A 148 11.97 23.83 -3.93
C CYS A 148 11.11 24.76 -4.80
N ASN A 149 11.10 26.05 -4.46
CA ASN A 149 10.52 27.12 -5.29
C ASN A 149 9.00 27.07 -5.55
N GLU A 150 8.21 26.48 -4.64
CA GLU A 150 6.75 26.50 -4.76
C GLU A 150 6.12 27.77 -4.15
N ARG A 151 4.99 28.21 -4.73
CA ARG A 151 4.24 29.41 -4.30
C ARG A 151 3.65 29.31 -2.89
N CYS A 152 3.48 28.09 -2.38
CA CYS A 152 3.00 27.84 -1.03
C CYS A 152 4.10 27.12 -0.24
N PRO A 153 4.32 27.48 1.04
CA PRO A 153 5.26 26.76 1.88
C PRO A 153 4.87 25.28 1.93
N ALA A 154 5.87 24.40 2.02
CA ALA A 154 5.62 22.98 2.20
C ALA A 154 4.72 22.81 3.43
N PRO A 155 3.62 22.04 3.33
CA PRO A 155 2.84 21.71 4.51
C PRO A 155 3.79 21.09 5.55
N SER A 156 3.82 21.62 6.76
CA SER A 156 4.62 21.04 7.83
C SER A 156 4.04 19.69 8.22
N ALA A 157 4.93 18.76 8.56
CA ALA A 157 4.51 17.58 9.28
C ALA A 157 3.80 18.00 10.57
N GLU A 158 2.73 17.29 10.92
CA GLU A 158 1.91 17.61 12.08
C GLU A 158 1.64 16.33 12.86
N LEU A 159 1.93 16.38 14.16
CA LEU A 159 1.62 15.31 15.08
C LEU A 159 0.31 15.65 15.80
N LEU A 160 -0.68 14.79 15.64
CA LEU A 160 -1.97 14.91 16.32
C LEU A 160 -2.04 13.91 17.46
N MET A 161 -2.03 14.42 18.69
CA MET A 161 -2.36 13.62 19.87
C MET A 161 -3.80 13.12 19.78
N LEU A 162 -4.00 11.83 20.01
CA LEU A 162 -5.33 11.20 20.04
C LEU A 162 -6.01 11.38 21.40
N GLY A 163 -5.40 12.08 22.35
CA GLY A 163 -6.04 12.51 23.60
C GLY A 163 -7.12 13.60 23.40
N GLY A 164 -8.02 13.75 24.39
CA GLY A 164 -9.04 14.81 24.41
C GLY A 164 -10.48 14.33 24.24
N SER A 165 -11.44 15.27 24.20
CA SER A 165 -12.86 14.96 24.03
C SER A 165 -13.17 14.45 22.62
N ASP A 166 -14.18 13.61 22.47
CA ASP A 166 -14.53 13.02 21.16
C ASP A 166 -14.90 14.08 20.11
N GLU A 167 -15.44 15.22 20.52
CA GLU A 167 -15.75 16.33 19.62
C GLU A 167 -14.47 17.00 19.09
N GLN A 168 -13.46 17.19 19.95
CA GLN A 168 -12.15 17.71 19.53
C GLN A 168 -11.44 16.73 18.59
N ARG A 169 -11.50 15.43 18.89
CA ARG A 169 -10.96 14.37 18.01
C ARG A 169 -11.60 14.42 16.62
N ARG A 170 -12.93 14.47 16.54
CA ARG A 170 -13.67 14.57 15.27
C ARG A 170 -13.31 15.83 14.50
N LYS A 171 -13.20 16.98 15.17
CA LYS A 171 -12.81 18.25 14.53
C LYS A 171 -11.39 18.18 13.96
N ASN A 172 -10.45 17.65 14.73
CA ASN A 172 -9.06 17.50 14.31
C ASN A 172 -8.91 16.48 13.18
N GLN A 173 -9.65 15.38 13.24
CA GLN A 173 -9.71 14.39 12.16
C GLN A 173 -10.27 14.99 10.88
N ARG A 174 -11.34 15.79 10.95
CA ARG A 174 -11.88 16.52 9.79
C ARG A 174 -10.86 17.49 9.21
N ARG A 175 -10.04 18.15 10.04
CA ARG A 175 -8.94 19.00 9.58
C ARG A 175 -7.86 18.19 8.85
N LEU A 176 -7.46 17.03 9.39
CA LEU A 176 -6.49 16.14 8.72
C LEU A 176 -7.02 15.59 7.41
N THR A 177 -8.24 15.06 7.39
CA THR A 177 -8.86 14.54 6.16
C THR A 177 -8.86 15.60 5.05
N ARG A 178 -9.19 16.87 5.35
CA ARG A 178 -9.11 17.99 4.38
C ARG A 178 -7.70 18.19 3.81
N ARG A 179 -6.65 18.02 4.61
CA ARG A 179 -5.25 18.09 4.14
C ARG A 179 -4.86 16.90 3.28
N LEU A 180 -5.50 15.75 3.49
CA LEU A 180 -5.31 14.53 2.71
C LEU A 180 -6.07 14.56 1.36
N LEU A 181 -6.90 15.56 1.08
CA LEU A 181 -7.38 15.82 -0.28
C LEU A 181 -6.37 16.65 -1.06
N PRO A 182 -6.23 16.43 -2.37
CA PRO A 182 -6.94 15.46 -3.20
C PRO A 182 -6.17 14.12 -3.26
N GLY A 183 -6.61 13.09 -2.53
CA GLY A 183 -5.91 11.81 -2.51
C GLY A 183 -6.84 10.65 -2.19
N PHE A 184 -6.37 9.44 -2.48
CA PHE A 184 -7.05 8.18 -2.19
C PHE A 184 -6.24 7.37 -1.18
N ALA A 185 -6.90 6.85 -0.16
CA ALA A 185 -6.30 5.97 0.82
C ALA A 185 -6.38 4.51 0.34
N LEU A 186 -5.30 3.75 0.54
CA LEU A 186 -5.24 2.32 0.23
C LEU A 186 -5.50 1.50 1.50
N VAL A 187 -6.41 0.53 1.41
CA VAL A 187 -6.77 -0.38 2.50
C VAL A 187 -6.83 -1.83 2.02
N SER A 188 -6.59 -2.79 2.92
CA SER A 188 -6.75 -4.22 2.64
C SER A 188 -8.22 -4.65 2.79
N ARG A 189 -8.73 -5.45 1.85
CA ARG A 189 -10.12 -5.94 1.79
C ARG A 189 -10.18 -7.46 1.65
N GLU A 190 -9.49 -8.15 2.54
CA GLU A 190 -9.42 -9.63 2.52
C GLU A 190 -10.76 -10.30 2.81
N ALA A 191 -11.57 -9.71 3.70
CA ALA A 191 -12.90 -10.25 4.02
C ALA A 191 -13.83 -10.26 2.79
N MET A 192 -13.74 -9.23 1.93
CA MET A 192 -14.52 -9.17 0.69
C MET A 192 -14.05 -10.23 -0.32
N LEU A 193 -12.74 -10.51 -0.37
CA LEU A 193 -12.20 -11.59 -1.20
C LEU A 193 -12.71 -12.97 -0.72
N GLN A 194 -12.80 -13.18 0.59
CA GLN A 194 -13.33 -14.42 1.17
C GLN A 194 -14.83 -14.58 0.89
N GLN A 195 -15.62 -13.52 1.08
CA GLN A 195 -17.05 -13.51 0.74
C GLN A 195 -17.28 -13.85 -0.74
N HIS A 196 -16.53 -13.20 -1.64
CA HIS A 196 -16.65 -13.47 -3.08
C HIS A 196 -16.25 -14.89 -3.45
N LEU A 197 -15.28 -15.48 -2.74
CA LEU A 197 -14.93 -16.89 -2.92
C LEU A 197 -16.07 -17.83 -2.53
N GLU A 198 -16.74 -17.56 -1.42
CA GLU A 198 -17.91 -18.35 -0.97
C GLU A 198 -19.04 -18.27 -2.00
N ASP A 199 -19.33 -17.07 -2.51
CA ASP A 199 -20.31 -16.85 -3.58
C ASP A 199 -19.91 -17.58 -4.86
N LEU A 200 -18.63 -17.51 -5.26
CA LEU A 200 -18.14 -18.18 -6.46
C LEU A 200 -18.15 -19.71 -6.31
N ARG A 201 -17.92 -20.23 -5.10
CA ARG A 201 -18.01 -21.67 -4.82
C ARG A 201 -19.44 -22.20 -4.87
N SER A 202 -20.45 -21.36 -4.68
CA SER A 202 -21.85 -21.75 -4.86
C SER A 202 -22.19 -22.08 -6.32
N THR A 203 -21.50 -21.44 -7.27
CA THR A 203 -21.68 -21.68 -8.71
C THR A 203 -20.65 -22.65 -9.27
N THR A 204 -19.41 -22.57 -8.79
CA THR A 204 -18.26 -23.38 -9.24
C THR A 204 -17.47 -23.92 -8.05
N PRO A 205 -17.71 -25.17 -7.61
CA PRO A 205 -17.17 -25.69 -6.35
C PRO A 205 -15.64 -25.81 -6.31
N GLU A 206 -14.98 -25.93 -7.48
CA GLU A 206 -13.52 -26.05 -7.60
C GLU A 206 -12.80 -24.69 -7.62
N ALA A 207 -13.52 -23.57 -7.51
CA ALA A 207 -12.93 -22.24 -7.62
C ALA A 207 -11.90 -21.96 -6.51
N THR A 208 -10.76 -21.40 -6.94
CA THR A 208 -9.67 -21.00 -6.05
C THR A 208 -9.78 -19.53 -5.63
N THR A 209 -9.06 -19.15 -4.58
CA THR A 209 -8.93 -17.75 -4.14
C THR A 209 -8.32 -16.86 -5.22
N LEU A 210 -7.43 -17.40 -6.05
CA LEU A 210 -6.83 -16.67 -7.17
C LEU A 210 -7.87 -16.40 -8.26
N ASP A 211 -8.76 -17.36 -8.54
CA ASP A 211 -9.86 -17.15 -9.50
C ASP A 211 -10.80 -16.05 -9.03
N ALA A 212 -11.15 -16.05 -7.73
CA ALA A 212 -11.93 -14.98 -7.11
C ALA A 212 -11.23 -13.60 -7.24
N LEU A 213 -9.92 -13.55 -7.04
CA LEU A 213 -9.14 -12.31 -7.19
C LEU A 213 -9.12 -11.81 -8.65
N LEU A 214 -8.95 -12.72 -9.60
CA LEU A 214 -8.96 -12.41 -11.04
C LEU A 214 -10.35 -11.96 -11.48
N ASP A 215 -11.41 -12.58 -10.97
CA ASP A 215 -12.80 -12.23 -11.24
C ASP A 215 -13.14 -10.82 -10.76
N LEU A 216 -12.65 -10.43 -9.58
CA LEU A 216 -12.78 -9.08 -9.05
C LEU A 216 -11.92 -8.06 -9.82
N SER A 217 -10.84 -8.50 -10.49
CA SER A 217 -9.93 -7.62 -11.23
C SER A 217 -10.42 -7.33 -12.65
N ARG A 218 -11.00 -8.30 -13.35
CA ARG A 218 -11.47 -8.17 -14.75
C ARG A 218 -12.81 -7.43 -14.88
N LEU A 219 -13.09 -6.86 -16.06
CA LEU A 219 -14.41 -6.33 -16.38
C LEU A 219 -15.26 -7.46 -16.96
N ASN A 220 -16.22 -7.94 -16.17
CA ASN A 220 -17.14 -8.99 -16.58
C ASN A 220 -18.36 -8.40 -17.25
N PHE A 221 -18.73 -8.94 -18.42
CA PHE A 221 -19.97 -8.62 -19.11
C PHE A 221 -20.97 -9.75 -18.84
N GLU A 222 -22.15 -9.37 -18.37
CA GLU A 222 -23.24 -10.29 -18.07
C GLU A 222 -24.37 -10.10 -19.08
N PRO A 223 -25.04 -11.20 -19.47
CA PRO A 223 -26.23 -11.10 -20.29
C PRO A 223 -27.36 -10.43 -19.48
N PRO A 224 -28.28 -9.69 -20.13
CA PRO A 224 -29.40 -9.09 -19.44
C PRO A 224 -30.28 -10.18 -18.79
N ALA A 225 -30.74 -9.93 -17.57
CA ALA A 225 -31.65 -10.82 -16.85
C ALA A 225 -32.99 -10.90 -17.60
N THR A 226 -33.15 -11.87 -18.49
CA THR A 226 -34.41 -12.07 -19.22
C THR A 226 -35.37 -12.83 -18.31
N SER A 227 -36.46 -12.17 -17.90
CA SER A 227 -37.65 -12.84 -17.35
C SER A 227 -38.14 -13.88 -18.38
N PRO A 228 -38.51 -15.11 -17.99
CA PRO A 228 -38.88 -16.17 -18.95
C PRO A 228 -40.16 -15.91 -19.77
N ALA A 229 -40.80 -14.74 -19.62
CA ALA A 229 -42.05 -14.38 -20.30
C ALA A 229 -41.87 -13.60 -21.63
N GLU A 230 -40.67 -13.09 -21.94
CA GLU A 230 -40.43 -12.25 -23.15
C GLU A 230 -39.47 -12.88 -24.17
N ALA A 231 -39.44 -14.22 -24.27
CA ALA A 231 -38.57 -14.94 -25.21
C ALA A 231 -38.99 -14.86 -26.69
N ALA A 232 -39.95 -13.99 -27.06
CA ALA A 232 -40.57 -13.98 -28.38
C ALA A 232 -40.22 -12.76 -29.26
N SER A 233 -39.24 -11.92 -28.88
CA SER A 233 -38.79 -10.84 -29.75
C SER A 233 -37.28 -10.60 -29.59
N PRO A 234 -36.50 -10.50 -30.68
CA PRO A 234 -35.07 -10.16 -30.61
C PRO A 234 -34.94 -8.66 -30.35
N LEU A 235 -35.34 -8.20 -29.16
CA LEU A 235 -35.22 -6.83 -28.73
C LEU A 235 -33.88 -6.66 -28.01
N GLU A 236 -32.96 -5.96 -28.68
CA GLU A 236 -31.77 -5.29 -28.15
C GLU A 236 -31.35 -5.71 -26.73
N ALA A 237 -30.73 -6.89 -26.62
CA ALA A 237 -30.13 -7.34 -25.37
C ALA A 237 -28.92 -6.44 -25.05
N SER A 238 -29.11 -5.47 -24.15
CA SER A 238 -28.01 -4.63 -23.65
C SER A 238 -27.15 -5.44 -22.68
N TRP A 239 -25.90 -5.71 -23.09
CA TRP A 239 -24.89 -6.31 -22.22
C TRP A 239 -24.60 -5.35 -21.05
N GLN A 240 -24.63 -5.87 -19.83
CA GLN A 240 -24.34 -5.08 -18.64
C GLN A 240 -22.97 -5.46 -18.08
N VAL A 241 -22.20 -4.47 -17.65
CA VAL A 241 -20.96 -4.72 -16.93
C VAL A 241 -21.31 -4.99 -15.47
N ARG A 242 -20.75 -6.06 -14.89
CA ARG A 242 -20.94 -6.36 -13.47
C ARG A 242 -20.44 -5.18 -12.63
N ASP A 243 -21.31 -4.68 -11.77
CA ASP A 243 -20.97 -3.61 -10.84
C ASP A 243 -19.90 -4.05 -9.83
N LYS A 244 -18.98 -3.13 -9.52
CA LYS A 244 -17.93 -3.34 -8.52
C LYS A 244 -18.10 -2.38 -7.35
N PRO A 245 -17.99 -2.86 -6.09
CA PRO A 245 -18.11 -2.00 -4.91
C PRO A 245 -16.85 -1.16 -4.73
N GLY A 246 -16.78 -0.04 -5.44
CA GLY A 246 -15.64 0.89 -5.41
C GLY A 246 -14.45 0.42 -6.24
N TRP A 247 -13.28 0.99 -5.96
CA TRP A 247 -12.07 0.73 -6.75
C TRP A 247 -11.26 -0.40 -6.11
N LEU A 248 -11.54 -1.64 -6.56
CA LEU A 248 -10.85 -2.85 -6.12
C LEU A 248 -9.58 -3.08 -6.96
N VAL A 249 -8.49 -3.45 -6.30
CA VAL A 249 -7.19 -3.71 -6.94
C VAL A 249 -6.51 -4.93 -6.32
N PRO A 250 -5.82 -5.77 -7.11
CA PRO A 250 -4.97 -6.81 -6.55
C PRO A 250 -3.68 -6.17 -5.98
N ILE A 251 -3.29 -6.58 -4.78
CA ILE A 251 -2.10 -6.09 -4.08
C ILE A 251 -1.26 -7.25 -3.54
N PRO A 252 0.07 -7.11 -3.48
CA PRO A 252 0.88 -8.03 -2.69
C PRO A 252 0.62 -7.77 -1.20
N ALA A 253 0.16 -8.80 -0.50
CA ALA A 253 -0.20 -8.73 0.92
C ALA A 253 0.89 -9.28 1.85
N GLY A 254 1.97 -9.83 1.30
CA GLY A 254 3.06 -10.38 2.09
C GLY A 254 3.85 -11.43 1.35
N TYR A 255 4.44 -12.31 2.14
CA TYR A 255 5.23 -13.44 1.71
C TYR A 255 4.84 -14.72 2.45
N ASN A 256 4.95 -15.85 1.75
CA ASN A 256 4.78 -17.18 2.32
C ASN A 256 6.08 -17.98 2.18
N ALA A 257 6.40 -18.78 3.19
CA ALA A 257 7.58 -19.62 3.20
C ALA A 257 7.52 -20.74 2.15
N LEU A 258 8.62 -20.90 1.40
CA LEU A 258 8.86 -22.07 0.53
C LEU A 258 9.85 -23.07 1.16
N SER A 259 10.49 -22.67 2.25
CA SER A 259 11.66 -23.34 2.84
C SER A 259 11.61 -23.26 4.37
N PRO A 260 12.28 -24.19 5.09
CA PRO A 260 12.53 -24.01 6.51
C PRO A 260 13.33 -22.74 6.82
N LEU A 261 13.31 -22.32 8.08
CA LEU A 261 14.16 -21.22 8.57
C LEU A 261 15.60 -21.72 8.72
N TYR A 262 16.51 -21.14 7.94
CA TYR A 262 17.93 -21.43 8.05
C TYR A 262 18.58 -20.59 9.15
N ALA A 263 19.59 -21.16 9.80
CA ALA A 263 20.35 -20.45 10.81
C ALA A 263 21.21 -19.33 10.17
N PRO A 264 21.58 -18.30 10.95
CA PRO A 264 22.50 -17.27 10.49
C PRO A 264 23.82 -17.87 9.98
N GLY A 265 24.24 -17.46 8.79
CA GLY A 265 25.49 -17.93 8.16
C GLY A 265 25.42 -19.27 7.42
N GLU A 266 24.28 -19.96 7.44
CA GLU A 266 24.07 -21.23 6.71
C GLU A 266 23.89 -21.00 5.21
N VAL A 267 23.13 -19.97 4.83
CA VAL A 267 22.85 -19.65 3.43
C VAL A 267 23.98 -18.82 2.84
N ARG A 268 24.61 -19.36 1.79
CA ARG A 268 25.66 -18.67 1.03
C ARG A 268 25.12 -17.37 0.39
N ASN A 269 25.95 -16.33 0.35
CA ASN A 269 25.62 -15.04 -0.29
C ASN A 269 24.39 -14.30 0.32
N ALA A 270 24.06 -14.57 1.59
CA ALA A 270 23.10 -13.76 2.34
C ALA A 270 23.60 -12.31 2.53
N ARG A 271 22.66 -11.38 2.84
CA ARG A 271 22.97 -9.95 3.05
C ARG A 271 23.93 -9.72 4.22
N ASP A 272 23.75 -10.50 5.26
CA ASP A 272 24.52 -10.53 6.50
C ASP A 272 24.58 -11.97 7.03
N ARG A 273 25.42 -12.22 8.04
CA ARG A 273 25.59 -13.55 8.64
C ARG A 273 24.99 -13.67 10.04
N GLU A 274 24.23 -12.66 10.45
CA GLU A 274 23.70 -12.52 11.81
C GLU A 274 22.18 -12.76 11.85
N THR A 275 21.50 -12.47 10.73
CA THR A 275 20.05 -12.67 10.59
C THR A 275 19.72 -14.04 9.99
N PRO A 276 18.72 -14.77 10.53
CA PRO A 276 18.24 -16.02 9.92
C PRO A 276 17.56 -15.76 8.57
N LEU A 277 17.64 -16.73 7.65
CA LEU A 277 17.14 -16.57 6.28
C LEU A 277 16.07 -17.61 5.95
N ARG A 278 15.07 -17.19 5.17
CA ARG A 278 14.06 -18.10 4.61
C ARG A 278 13.75 -17.71 3.17
N PHE A 279 13.62 -18.70 2.28
CA PHE A 279 13.10 -18.46 0.93
C PHE A 279 11.59 -18.36 0.96
N VAL A 280 11.06 -17.36 0.24
CA VAL A 280 9.65 -17.01 0.28
C VAL A 280 9.11 -16.69 -1.11
N GLU A 281 7.79 -16.80 -1.28
CA GLU A 281 7.04 -16.37 -2.45
C GLU A 281 6.06 -15.25 -2.08
N ASN A 282 5.58 -14.47 -3.05
CA ASN A 282 4.58 -13.43 -2.84
C ASN A 282 3.19 -14.00 -2.52
N LEU A 283 2.53 -13.41 -1.52
CA LEU A 283 1.11 -13.60 -1.26
C LEU A 283 0.31 -12.45 -1.89
N PHE A 284 -0.77 -12.81 -2.59
CA PHE A 284 -1.67 -11.86 -3.22
C PHE A 284 -2.97 -11.74 -2.43
N SER A 285 -3.49 -10.51 -2.35
CA SER A 285 -4.79 -10.25 -1.77
C SER A 285 -5.46 -9.07 -2.48
N LEU A 286 -6.63 -8.68 -1.98
CA LEU A 286 -7.43 -7.60 -2.49
C LEU A 286 -7.21 -6.33 -1.67
N GLY A 287 -6.94 -5.23 -2.36
CA GLY A 287 -6.94 -3.88 -1.83
C GLY A 287 -8.11 -3.08 -2.38
N GLN A 288 -8.43 -1.98 -1.72
CA GLN A 288 -9.40 -1.00 -2.21
C GLN A 288 -8.84 0.41 -2.06
N TRP A 289 -8.98 1.22 -3.11
CA TRP A 289 -8.73 2.65 -3.03
C TRP A 289 -10.02 3.35 -2.60
N ILE A 290 -9.98 4.04 -1.46
CA ILE A 290 -11.12 4.75 -0.88
C ILE A 290 -10.78 6.22 -0.69
N SER A 291 -11.78 7.10 -0.83
CA SER A 291 -11.59 8.49 -0.43
C SER A 291 -11.38 8.58 1.10
N PRO A 292 -10.39 9.33 1.60
CA PRO A 292 -10.13 9.48 3.03
C PRO A 292 -11.35 9.97 3.84
N HIS A 293 -12.31 10.65 3.21
CA HIS A 293 -13.55 11.10 3.85
C HIS A 293 -14.54 9.98 4.16
N ARG A 294 -14.45 8.83 3.49
CA ARG A 294 -15.35 7.69 3.74
C ARG A 294 -14.99 6.95 5.03
N VAL A 295 -13.82 7.23 5.61
CA VAL A 295 -13.35 6.55 6.82
C VAL A 295 -13.72 7.36 8.05
N THR A 296 -14.42 6.70 8.98
CA THR A 296 -14.86 7.27 10.25
C THR A 296 -13.72 7.45 11.24
N VAL A 297 -12.70 6.59 11.21
CA VAL A 297 -11.53 6.63 12.10
C VAL A 297 -10.23 6.49 11.29
N LEU A 298 -9.39 7.53 11.26
CA LEU A 298 -8.15 7.52 10.47
C LEU A 298 -7.14 6.44 10.90
N GLN A 299 -7.18 6.01 12.16
CA GLN A 299 -6.32 4.94 12.66
C GLN A 299 -6.57 3.60 11.95
N ASP A 300 -7.76 3.41 11.39
CA ASP A 300 -8.12 2.17 10.69
C ASP A 300 -7.43 2.05 9.32
N LEU A 301 -6.88 3.15 8.81
CA LEU A 301 -6.11 3.19 7.55
C LEU A 301 -4.67 2.69 7.70
N LEU A 302 -4.21 2.45 8.93
CA LEU A 302 -2.82 2.10 9.19
C LEU A 302 -2.54 0.64 8.80
N TRP A 303 -1.51 0.47 7.97
CA TRP A 303 -0.94 -0.82 7.58
C TRP A 303 0.09 -1.26 8.61
N TYR A 304 -0.05 -2.50 9.09
CA TYR A 304 0.84 -3.09 10.08
C TYR A 304 1.47 -4.36 9.55
N HIS A 305 2.71 -4.63 9.96
CA HIS A 305 3.34 -5.93 9.76
C HIS A 305 2.77 -6.95 10.75
N GLN A 306 2.39 -8.11 10.23
CA GLN A 306 1.91 -9.25 11.00
C GLN A 306 2.73 -10.45 10.56
N VAL A 307 3.48 -11.01 11.49
CA VAL A 307 4.41 -12.10 11.20
C VAL A 307 4.11 -13.25 12.14
N GLU A 308 3.96 -14.43 11.55
CA GLU A 308 3.86 -15.71 12.24
C GLU A 308 5.03 -16.56 11.72
N PRO A 309 6.23 -16.43 12.33
CA PRO A 309 7.44 -17.08 11.84
C PRO A 309 7.34 -18.60 11.83
N ASP A 310 6.57 -19.18 12.73
CA ASP A 310 6.41 -20.64 12.86
C ASP A 310 5.62 -21.20 11.67
N ASP A 311 4.53 -20.53 11.27
CA ASP A 311 3.71 -20.91 10.11
C ASP A 311 4.27 -20.40 8.77
N GLY A 312 5.30 -19.55 8.82
CA GLY A 312 5.96 -19.03 7.63
C GLY A 312 5.23 -17.91 6.91
N ILE A 313 4.31 -17.24 7.60
CA ILE A 313 3.50 -16.15 7.06
C ILE A 313 4.11 -14.80 7.48
N TYR A 314 4.50 -14.01 6.48
CA TYR A 314 5.04 -12.66 6.67
C TYR A 314 4.18 -11.66 5.90
N ARG A 315 3.15 -11.12 6.55
CA ARG A 315 2.12 -10.33 5.87
C ARG A 315 2.01 -8.90 6.39
N TRP A 316 1.31 -8.07 5.65
CA TRP A 316 0.91 -6.74 6.06
C TRP A 316 -0.56 -6.53 5.72
N SER A 317 -1.30 -5.94 6.65
CA SER A 317 -2.73 -5.71 6.48
C SER A 317 -3.18 -4.46 7.24
N THR A 318 -4.42 -4.03 7.00
CA THR A 318 -5.12 -2.99 7.78
C THR A 318 -6.13 -3.69 8.72
N PRO A 319 -5.69 -4.25 9.85
CA PRO A 319 -6.48 -5.19 10.65
C PRO A 319 -7.74 -4.58 11.25
N ARG A 320 -7.74 -3.27 11.53
CA ARG A 320 -8.88 -2.59 12.18
C ARG A 320 -10.00 -2.25 11.20
N PHE A 321 -9.65 -2.05 9.94
CA PHE A 321 -10.61 -1.71 8.92
C PHE A 321 -11.67 -2.80 8.72
N ALA A 322 -11.29 -4.07 8.87
CA ALA A 322 -12.23 -5.20 8.83
C ALA A 322 -13.24 -5.19 9.98
N LYS A 323 -12.91 -4.59 11.13
CA LYS A 323 -13.77 -4.57 12.33
C LYS A 323 -14.82 -3.46 12.30
N HIS A 324 -14.49 -2.32 11.71
CA HIS A 324 -15.36 -1.13 11.70
C HIS A 324 -16.10 -0.89 10.38
N ALA A 325 -15.80 -1.65 9.32
CA ALA A 325 -16.47 -1.51 8.03
C ALA A 325 -17.72 -2.41 7.86
N ILE A 326 -18.19 -3.06 8.93
CA ILE A 326 -19.52 -3.68 8.98
C ILE A 326 -20.50 -2.61 9.47
N ALA A 327 -20.90 -1.72 8.57
CA ALA A 327 -22.08 -0.86 8.69
C ALA A 327 -22.63 -0.60 7.29
#